data_AF-A0A484P2C0-F1
#
_entry.id   AF-A0A484P2C0-F1
#
_cell.length_a   1.000
_cell.length_b   1.000
_cell.length_c   1.000
_cell.angle_alpha   90.00
_cell.angle_beta   90.00
_cell.angle_gamma   90.00
#
_symmetry.space_group_name_H-M   'P 1'
#
loop_
_entity.id
_entity.type
_entity.pdbx_description
1 polymer ?
#
loop_
_entity_poly.entity_id
_entity_poly.type
_entity_poly.pdbx_seq_one_letter_code
_entity_poly.pdbx_strand_id
1 'polypeptide(L)'
;MPKMFSATLRALWLAPLCTLIASPSAHAEPVAEPVILFNTLPIKAAAFEGFLPVMQANAAASRQEAGKQSFDVFQPENGATNLYLLEHWHNQAALACTWPSPA
;
A
#
# COMPACT_ATOMS: atom_id res chain seq x y z
N MET A 1 -5.04 -41.97 75.14
CA MET A 1 -5.03 -40.58 75.67
C MET A 1 -4.74 -39.64 74.50
N PRO A 2 -5.53 -38.57 74.29
CA PRO A 2 -5.42 -37.71 73.10
C PRO A 2 -4.53 -36.48 73.35
N LYS A 3 -4.01 -35.91 72.24
CA LYS A 3 -3.82 -34.48 71.90
C LYS A 3 -2.62 -34.36 70.94
N MET A 4 -2.47 -33.42 70.01
CA MET A 4 -3.30 -32.52 69.22
C MET A 4 -2.28 -31.60 68.52
N PHE A 5 -2.48 -31.28 67.23
CA PHE A 5 -1.80 -30.22 66.45
C PHE A 5 -0.28 -30.40 66.19
N SER A 6 0.30 -29.98 65.07
CA SER A 6 -0.02 -28.79 64.28
C SER A 6 0.47 -28.93 62.83
N ALA A 7 -0.35 -28.46 61.88
CA ALA A 7 0.03 -28.25 60.50
C ALA A 7 0.80 -26.92 60.37
N THR A 8 1.91 -26.90 59.65
CA THR A 8 2.33 -25.67 58.97
C THR A 8 3.12 -25.98 57.71
N LEU A 9 2.42 -25.79 56.60
CA LEU A 9 2.91 -25.68 55.23
C LEU A 9 3.74 -24.39 55.11
N ARG A 10 4.94 -24.42 54.52
CA ARG A 10 5.50 -23.22 53.87
C ARG A 10 6.34 -23.60 52.67
N ALA A 11 5.82 -23.15 51.53
CA ALA A 11 6.19 -23.50 50.18
C ALA A 11 7.54 -22.92 49.76
N LEU A 12 8.15 -23.63 48.80
CA LEU A 12 9.34 -23.27 48.04
C LEU A 12 9.26 -21.82 47.54
N TRP A 13 10.31 -21.05 47.81
CA TRP A 13 10.52 -19.75 47.19
C TRP A 13 10.97 -19.96 45.74
N LEU A 14 10.11 -19.56 44.80
CA LEU A 14 10.42 -19.45 43.38
C LEU A 14 11.46 -18.35 43.14
N ALA A 15 12.42 -18.66 42.28
CA ALA A 15 13.43 -17.72 41.79
C ALA A 15 12.78 -16.54 41.04
N PRO A 16 13.32 -15.31 41.14
CA PRO A 16 12.87 -14.21 40.33
C PRO A 16 13.32 -14.45 38.88
N LEU A 17 12.32 -14.74 38.05
CA LEU A 17 12.37 -14.76 36.59
C LEU A 17 12.91 -13.41 36.12
N CYS A 18 14.10 -13.38 35.50
CA CYS A 18 14.58 -12.21 34.78
C CYS A 18 13.58 -11.87 33.68
N THR A 19 12.72 -10.89 33.93
CA THR A 19 11.90 -10.26 32.91
C THR A 19 12.83 -9.51 31.97
N LEU A 20 13.20 -10.17 30.87
CA LEU A 20 13.64 -9.48 29.65
C LEU A 20 12.50 -8.55 29.25
N ILE A 21 12.62 -7.28 29.61
CA ILE A 21 11.80 -6.22 29.05
C ILE A 21 12.22 -6.15 27.58
N ALA A 22 11.49 -6.84 26.72
CA ALA A 22 11.53 -6.57 25.29
C ALA A 22 11.03 -5.13 25.14
N SER A 23 11.96 -4.19 25.05
CA SER A 23 11.64 -2.83 24.62
C SER A 23 10.88 -2.96 23.30
N PRO A 24 9.67 -2.41 23.16
CA PRO A 24 9.12 -2.18 21.84
C PRO A 24 10.10 -1.20 21.20
N SER A 25 11.02 -1.70 20.39
CA SER A 25 11.66 -0.84 19.41
C SER A 25 10.50 -0.33 18.58
N ALA A 26 10.12 0.92 18.82
CA ALA A 26 9.37 1.70 17.88
C ALA A 26 10.26 1.81 16.64
N HIS A 27 10.31 0.74 15.86
CA HIS A 27 10.70 0.82 14.48
C HIS A 27 9.67 1.76 13.88
N ALA A 28 10.09 3.00 13.62
CA ALA A 28 9.30 3.88 12.80
C ALA A 28 8.98 3.10 11.52
N GLU A 29 7.70 2.83 11.29
CA GLU A 29 7.24 2.29 10.01
C GLU A 29 7.87 3.17 8.93
N PRO A 30 8.56 2.59 7.93
CA PRO A 30 9.15 3.36 6.85
C PRO A 30 8.07 4.27 6.26
N VAL A 31 8.33 5.58 6.22
CA VAL A 31 7.43 6.51 5.56
C VAL A 31 7.38 6.10 4.10
N ALA A 32 6.21 5.63 3.67
CA ALA A 32 6.00 5.17 2.31
C ALA A 32 6.20 6.36 1.35
N GLU A 33 7.18 6.28 0.47
CA GLU A 33 7.44 7.33 -0.53
C GLU A 33 6.43 7.20 -1.69
N PRO A 34 5.75 8.30 -2.07
CA PRO A 34 4.82 8.29 -3.17
C PRO A 34 5.55 8.08 -4.50
N VAL A 35 4.91 7.36 -5.41
CA VAL A 35 5.43 7.11 -6.76
C VAL A 35 4.60 7.88 -7.77
N ILE A 36 5.27 8.62 -8.64
CA ILE A 36 4.65 9.43 -9.70
C ILE A 36 5.13 8.91 -11.05
N LEU A 37 4.19 8.51 -11.91
CA LEU A 37 4.48 8.13 -13.29
C LEU A 37 3.98 9.22 -14.23
N PHE A 38 4.83 9.62 -15.18
CA PHE A 38 4.45 10.45 -16.30
C PHE A 38 4.59 9.66 -17.60
N ASN A 39 3.47 9.18 -18.13
CA ASN A 39 3.48 8.34 -19.32
C ASN A 39 3.16 9.18 -20.57
N THR A 40 3.86 8.91 -21.66
CA THR A 40 3.58 9.52 -22.97
C THR A 40 3.09 8.44 -23.92
N LEU A 41 1.89 8.63 -24.46
CA LEU A 41 1.23 7.70 -25.37
C LEU A 41 1.09 8.35 -26.75
N PRO A 42 2.02 8.08 -27.69
CA PRO A 42 1.83 8.48 -29.07
C PRO A 42 0.75 7.60 -29.72
N ILE A 43 -0.37 8.20 -30.12
CA ILE A 43 -1.48 7.48 -30.75
C ILE A 43 -1.48 7.75 -32.25
N LYS A 44 -1.72 6.70 -33.05
CA LYS A 44 -1.93 6.85 -34.49
C LYS A 44 -3.16 7.72 -34.75
N ALA A 45 -3.06 8.71 -35.62
CA ALA A 45 -4.16 9.66 -35.87
C ALA A 45 -5.49 8.98 -36.22
N ALA A 46 -5.46 7.94 -37.07
CA ALA A 46 -6.65 7.19 -37.45
C ALA A 46 -7.33 6.43 -36.28
N ALA A 47 -6.63 6.21 -35.17
CA ALA A 47 -7.14 5.52 -33.99
C ALA A 47 -7.50 6.47 -32.85
N PHE A 48 -7.16 7.76 -32.94
CA PHE A 48 -7.24 8.68 -31.80
C PHE A 48 -8.66 8.79 -31.22
N GLU A 49 -9.64 9.14 -32.06
CA GLU A 49 -11.04 9.27 -31.64
C GLU A 49 -11.60 7.97 -31.04
N GLY A 50 -11.24 6.82 -31.62
CA GLY A 50 -11.67 5.51 -31.11
C GLY A 50 -10.97 5.10 -29.81
N PHE A 51 -9.81 5.68 -29.51
CA PHE A 51 -9.03 5.35 -28.32
C PHE A 51 -9.41 6.21 -27.10
N LEU A 52 -10.00 7.39 -27.31
CA LEU A 52 -10.44 8.27 -26.20
C LEU A 52 -11.39 7.57 -25.22
N PRO A 53 -12.44 6.84 -25.64
CA PRO A 53 -13.33 6.14 -24.71
C PRO A 53 -12.61 5.05 -23.92
N VAL A 54 -11.63 4.36 -24.53
CA VAL A 54 -10.81 3.33 -23.85
C VAL A 54 -10.00 3.97 -22.73
N MET A 55 -9.36 5.11 -23.01
CA MET A 55 -8.58 5.82 -22.02
C MET A 55 -9.43 6.45 -20.90
N GLN A 56 -10.65 6.88 -21.20
CA GLN A 56 -11.61 7.33 -20.20
C GLN A 56 -12.02 6.19 -19.26
N ALA A 57 -12.31 5.01 -19.82
CA ALA A 57 -12.63 3.82 -19.03
C ALA A 57 -11.44 3.39 -18.17
N ASN A 58 -10.23 3.37 -18.73
CA ASN A 58 -9.00 3.08 -18.00
C ASN A 58 -8.79 4.05 -16.84
N ALA A 59 -8.91 5.36 -17.07
CA ALA A 59 -8.77 6.35 -16.00
C ALA A 59 -9.83 6.19 -14.90
N ALA A 60 -11.08 5.86 -15.26
CA ALA A 60 -12.15 5.60 -14.30
C ALA A 60 -11.84 4.35 -13.44
N ALA A 61 -11.40 3.26 -14.07
CA ALA A 61 -11.01 2.03 -13.38
C ALA A 61 -9.79 2.27 -12.47
N SER A 62 -8.75 2.92 -12.98
CA SER A 62 -7.52 3.13 -12.22
C SER A 62 -7.70 3.98 -10.97
N ARG A 63 -8.62 4.94 -10.98
CA ARG A 63 -8.95 5.72 -9.78
C ARG A 63 -9.57 4.89 -8.65
N GLN A 64 -10.04 3.67 -8.94
CA GLN A 64 -10.57 2.73 -7.94
C GLN A 64 -9.51 1.74 -7.43
N GLU A 65 -8.31 1.73 -8.00
CA GLU A 65 -7.26 0.80 -7.61
C GLU A 65 -6.71 1.13 -6.21
N ALA A 66 -6.42 0.09 -5.44
CA ALA A 66 -5.88 0.23 -4.09
C ALA A 66 -4.53 0.96 -4.13
N GLY A 67 -4.44 2.07 -3.39
CA GLY A 67 -3.23 2.88 -3.33
C GLY A 67 -3.01 3.82 -4.53
N LYS A 68 -3.92 3.87 -5.51
CA LYS A 68 -3.96 4.97 -6.48
C LYS A 68 -4.46 6.23 -5.79
N GLN A 69 -3.76 7.34 -5.98
CA GLN A 69 -4.12 8.66 -5.44
C GLN A 69 -4.72 9.56 -6.51
N SER A 70 -4.15 9.55 -7.72
CA SER A 70 -4.72 10.22 -8.89
C SER A 70 -4.34 9.51 -10.18
N PHE A 71 -5.17 9.71 -11.21
CA PHE A 71 -4.91 9.25 -12.57
C PHE A 71 -5.51 10.29 -13.51
N ASP A 72 -4.65 11.11 -14.09
CA ASP A 72 -5.04 12.23 -14.94
C ASP A 72 -4.60 11.98 -16.37
N VAL A 73 -5.46 12.30 -17.34
CA VAL A 73 -5.20 12.13 -18.77
C VAL A 73 -5.27 13.50 -19.44
N PHE A 74 -4.22 13.88 -20.14
CA PHE A 74 -4.10 15.16 -20.83
C PHE A 74 -3.95 14.94 -22.33
N GLN A 75 -4.59 15.81 -23.11
CA GLN A 75 -4.36 15.96 -24.53
C GLN A 75 -3.73 17.34 -24.79
N PRO A 76 -2.73 17.46 -25.66
CA PRO A 76 -2.23 18.75 -26.14
C PRO A 76 -3.33 19.60 -26.79
N GLU A 77 -3.38 20.89 -26.45
CA GLU A 77 -4.31 21.84 -27.09
C GLU A 77 -3.98 22.10 -28.56
N ASN A 78 -2.75 21.79 -29.00
CA ASN A 78 -2.30 22.02 -30.37
C ASN A 78 -2.83 20.97 -31.38
N GLY A 79 -3.70 20.05 -30.95
CA GLY A 79 -4.29 19.03 -31.81
C GLY A 79 -3.39 17.82 -32.10
N ALA A 80 -2.24 17.71 -31.45
CA ALA A 80 -1.42 16.50 -31.54
C ALA A 80 -2.16 15.29 -30.93
N THR A 81 -1.99 14.12 -31.55
CA THR A 81 -2.66 12.87 -31.16
C THR A 81 -1.90 12.12 -30.06
N ASN A 82 -1.29 12.85 -29.15
CA ASN A 82 -0.61 12.31 -27.99
C ASN A 82 -1.55 12.37 -26.79
N LEU A 83 -1.47 11.37 -25.92
CA LEU A 83 -2.03 11.47 -24.58
C LEU A 83 -0.89 11.42 -23.55
N TYR A 84 -1.02 12.21 -22.49
CA TYR A 84 -0.13 12.14 -21.34
C TYR A 84 -0.90 11.67 -20.12
N LEU A 85 -0.32 10.76 -19.35
CA LEU A 85 -0.90 10.31 -18.09
C LEU A 85 -0.01 10.79 -16.96
N LEU A 86 -0.64 11.34 -15.92
CA LEU A 86 0.01 11.55 -14.63
C LEU A 86 -0.65 10.61 -13.63
N GLU A 87 0.11 9.66 -13.11
CA GLU A 87 -0.37 8.69 -12.14
C GLU A 87 0.34 8.87 -10.82
N HIS A 88 -0.43 9.10 -9.75
CA HIS A 88 0.10 9.18 -8.40
C HIS A 88 -0.30 7.94 -7.63
N TRP A 89 0.69 7.34 -6.99
CA TRP A 89 0.55 6.13 -6.18
C TRP A 89 1.09 6.38 -4.79
N HIS A 90 0.42 5.79 -3.81
CA HIS A 90 0.81 5.88 -2.42
C HIS A 90 2.24 5.37 -2.19
N ASN A 91 2.64 4.30 -2.88
CA ASN A 91 4.00 3.75 -2.86
C ASN A 91 4.23 2.73 -3.99
N GLN A 92 5.47 2.24 -4.08
CA GLN A 92 5.89 1.26 -5.08
C GLN A 92 5.16 -0.08 -4.98
N ALA A 93 4.77 -0.52 -3.78
CA ALA A 93 4.05 -1.78 -3.59
C ALA A 93 2.62 -1.71 -4.15
N ALA A 94 1.94 -0.58 -3.99
CA ALA A 94 0.63 -0.33 -4.60
C ALA A 94 0.70 -0.42 -6.13
N LEU A 95 1.68 0.26 -6.75
CA LEU A 95 1.91 0.19 -8.19
C LEU A 95 2.20 -1.24 -8.68
N ALA A 96 3.01 -2.01 -7.94
CA ALA A 96 3.37 -3.38 -8.32
C ALA A 96 2.19 -4.36 -8.23
N CYS A 97 1.25 -4.16 -7.30
CA CYS A 97 0.09 -5.04 -7.11
C CYS A 97 -0.92 -4.96 -8.25
N THR A 98 -1.04 -3.80 -8.92
CA THR A 98 -1.87 -3.63 -10.12
C THR A 98 -1.31 -4.38 -11.34
N TRP A 99 -0.03 -4.73 -11.35
CA TRP A 99 0.61 -5.42 -12.46
C TRP A 99 0.46 -6.95 -12.32
N PRO A 100 -0.50 -7.55 -13.05
CA PRO A 100 -0.22 -7.94 -14.42
C PRO A 100 -1.30 -7.40 -15.39
N SER A 101 -0.88 -6.64 -16.41
CA SER A 101 -1.79 -6.06 -17.41
C SER A 101 -2.67 -7.13 -18.08
N PRO A 102 -4.01 -6.96 -18.05
CA PRO A 102 -4.67 -6.50 -19.27
C PRO A 102 -5.76 -5.44 -18.96
N ALA A 103 -5.58 -4.25 -19.53
CA ALA A 103 -6.65 -3.27 -19.77
C ALA A 103 -7.02 -3.29 -21.26
#